data_AF-A0A3E1NXL0-F1
#
_entry.id   AF-A0A3E1NXL0-F1
#
_cell.length_a   1.000
_cell.length_b   1.000
_cell.length_c   1.000
_cell.angle_alpha   90.00
_cell.angle_beta   90.00
_cell.angle_gamma   90.00
#
_symmetry.space_group_name_H-M   'P 1'
#
loop_
_entity.id
_entity.type
_entity.pdbx_description
1 polymer ?
#
loop_
_entity_poly.entity_id
_entity_poly.type
_entity_poly.pdbx_seq_one_letter_code
_entity_poly.pdbx_strand_id
1 'polypeptide(L)' 'MPWYNGDYPPSYKNQPKEIRDKATEIANEVLRTTGNEGEAIATGLKQARIFFAKKKKEETRRKNSGG' A
#
# COMPACT_ATOMS: atom_id res chain seq x y z
N MET A 1 -12.08 -6.69 1.01
CA MET A 1 -12.36 -5.82 2.17
C MET A 1 -13.45 -4.84 1.77
N PRO A 2 -14.45 -4.61 2.61
CA PRO A 2 -15.46 -3.58 2.38
C PRO A 2 -14.92 -2.18 2.68
N TRP A 3 -13.65 -1.85 2.36
CA TRP A 3 -13.12 -0.48 2.47
C TRP A 3 -13.56 0.32 1.24
N TYR A 4 -14.86 0.47 1.09
CA TYR A 4 -15.45 1.44 0.18
C TYR A 4 -15.79 2.67 1.02
N ASN A 5 -15.35 3.84 0.58
CA ASN A 5 -15.77 5.15 1.11
C ASN A 5 -15.21 5.63 2.46
N GLY A 6 -13.94 5.33 2.78
CA GLY A 6 -13.22 6.08 3.82
C GLY A 6 -13.16 5.45 5.21
N ASP A 7 -13.78 4.29 5.40
CA ASP A 7 -13.66 3.51 6.63
C ASP A 7 -12.40 2.65 6.63
N TYR A 8 -11.26 3.34 6.61
CA TYR A 8 -9.95 2.72 6.68
C TYR A 8 -9.59 2.35 8.12
N PRO A 9 -8.84 1.26 8.33
CA PRO A 9 -8.27 1.01 9.65
C PRO A 9 -7.41 2.21 10.10
N PRO A 10 -7.33 2.49 11.42
CA PRO A 10 -6.57 3.64 11.94
C PRO A 10 -5.12 3.68 11.43
N SER A 11 -4.51 2.52 11.22
CA SER A 11 -3.16 2.37 10.66
C SER A 11 -3.00 2.96 9.25
N TYR A 12 -4.06 2.95 8.45
CA TYR A 12 -4.10 3.49 7.09
C TYR A 12 -4.41 4.99 7.12
N LYS A 13 -5.22 5.46 8.08
CA LYS A 13 -5.61 6.88 8.24
C LYS A 13 -4.43 7.83 8.48
N ASN A 14 -3.26 7.33 8.84
CA ASN A 14 -2.03 8.12 8.98
C ASN A 14 -1.10 8.06 7.77
N GLN A 15 -1.46 7.32 6.70
CA GLN A 15 -0.61 7.15 5.51
C GLN A 15 -0.99 8.12 4.39
N PRO A 16 -0.11 8.41 3.42
CA PRO A 16 -0.49 9.12 2.20
C PRO A 16 -1.61 8.42 1.42
N LYS A 17 -2.46 9.18 0.71
CA LYS A 17 -3.57 8.65 -0.08
C LYS A 17 -3.13 7.53 -1.04
N GLU A 18 -2.03 7.75 -1.75
CA GLU A 18 -1.46 6.78 -2.69
C GLU A 18 -1.12 5.43 -2.03
N ILE A 19 -0.60 5.47 -0.80
CA ILE A 19 -0.28 4.27 -0.03
C ILE A 19 -1.55 3.57 0.43
N ARG A 20 -2.58 4.30 0.87
CA ARG A 20 -3.87 3.71 1.28
C ARG A 20 -4.58 3.01 0.13
N ASP A 21 -4.63 3.67 -1.03
CA ASP A 21 -5.27 3.14 -2.23
C ASP A 21 -4.59 1.84 -2.65
N LYS A 22 -3.25 1.83 -2.72
CA LYS A 22 -2.50 0.63 -3.09
C LYS A 22 -2.55 -0.46 -2.01
N ALA A 23 -2.54 -0.09 -0.74
CA ALA A 23 -2.67 -1.04 0.37
C ALA A 23 -4.03 -1.73 0.35
N THR A 24 -5.10 -1.01 0.00
CA THR A 24 -6.46 -1.54 -0.15
C THR A 24 -6.54 -2.56 -1.27
N GLU A 25 -5.96 -2.25 -2.44
CA GLU A 25 -5.86 -3.16 -3.58
C GLU A 25 -5.20 -4.49 -3.17
N ILE A 26 -4.03 -4.43 -2.53
CA ILE A 26 -3.26 -5.62 -2.13
C ILE A 26 -3.98 -6.38 -1.02
N ALA A 27 -4.52 -5.69 -0.02
CA ALA A 27 -5.27 -6.32 1.06
C ALA A 27 -6.53 -7.04 0.55
N ASN A 28 -7.19 -6.51 -0.48
CA ASN A 28 -8.33 -7.19 -1.10
C ASN A 28 -7.92 -8.54 -1.71
N GLU A 29 -6.78 -8.61 -2.39
CA GLU A 29 -6.26 -9.85 -2.95
C GLU A 29 -5.81 -10.84 -1.88
N VAL A 30 -5.08 -10.36 -0.87
CA VAL A 30 -4.62 -11.20 0.25
C VAL A 30 -5.82 -11.75 1.01
N LEU A 31 -6.81 -10.92 1.33
CA LEU A 31 -8.02 -11.36 2.03
C LEU A 31 -8.76 -12.44 1.25
N ARG A 32 -8.87 -12.31 -0.09
CA ARG A 32 -9.51 -13.32 -0.92
C ARG A 32 -8.79 -14.68 -0.85
N THR A 33 -7.49 -14.65 -0.59
CA THR A 33 -6.64 -15.85 -0.56
C THR A 33 -6.56 -16.46 0.83
N THR A 34 -6.36 -15.65 1.87
CA THR A 34 -6.12 -16.10 3.24
C THR A 34 -7.39 -16.13 4.09
N GLY A 35 -8.41 -15.35 3.74
CA GLY A 35 -9.59 -15.11 4.57
C GLY A 35 -9.30 -14.35 5.87
N ASN A 36 -8.05 -13.93 6.12
CA ASN A 36 -7.63 -13.29 7.35
C ASN A 36 -7.52 -11.77 7.17
N GLU A 37 -8.43 -11.06 7.84
CA GLU A 37 -8.50 -9.59 7.78
C GLU A 37 -7.25 -8.91 8.32
N GLY A 38 -6.77 -9.32 9.49
CA GLY A 38 -5.58 -8.73 10.12
C GLY A 38 -4.32 -8.94 9.28
N GLU A 39 -4.17 -10.13 8.70
CA GLU A 39 -3.05 -10.46 7.81
C GLU A 39 -3.11 -9.64 6.51
N ALA A 40 -4.29 -9.53 5.91
CA ALA A 40 -4.51 -8.73 4.72
C ALA A 40 -4.20 -7.23 4.96
N ILE A 41 -4.64 -6.66 6.08
CA ILE A 41 -4.34 -5.26 6.46
C ILE A 41 -2.83 -5.05 6.59
N ALA A 42 -2.15 -5.91 7.35
CA ALA A 42 -0.72 -5.79 7.62
C ALA A 42 0.10 -5.96 6.32
N THR A 43 -0.25 -6.96 5.52
CA THR A 43 0.43 -7.27 4.26
C THR A 43 0.20 -6.18 3.23
N GLY A 44 -1.03 -5.72 3.05
CA GLY A 44 -1.38 -4.65 2.11
C GLY A 44 -0.58 -3.37 2.39
N LEU A 45 -0.53 -2.93 3.64
CA LEU A 45 0.20 -1.73 4.02
C LEU A 45 1.70 -1.88 3.84
N LYS A 46 2.27 -3.02 4.25
CA LYS A 46 3.70 -3.29 4.12
C LYS A 46 4.12 -3.28 2.65
N GLN A 47 3.38 -3.95 1.78
CA GLN A 47 3.69 -4.03 0.35
C GLN A 47 3.52 -2.68 -0.35
N ALA A 48 2.46 -1.92 -0.03
CA ALA A 48 2.26 -0.59 -0.57
C ALA A 48 3.43 0.35 -0.22
N ARG A 49 3.88 0.36 1.04
CA ARG A 49 5.04 1.17 1.46
C ARG A 49 6.30 0.81 0.68
N ILE A 50 6.57 -0.49 0.50
CA ILE A 50 7.74 -0.98 -0.25
C ILE A 50 7.65 -0.55 -1.73
N PHE A 51 6.49 -0.66 -2.35
CA PHE A 51 6.27 -0.27 -3.74
C PHE A 51 6.63 1.20 -3.98
N PHE A 52 6.10 2.11 -3.16
CA PHE A 52 6.40 3.54 -3.28
C PHE A 52 7.83 3.88 -2.86
N ALA A 53 8.40 3.20 -1.87
CA ALA A 53 9.80 3.39 -1.50
C ALA A 53 10.76 3.00 -2.65
N LYS A 54 10.47 1.90 -3.36
CA LYS A 54 11.21 1.49 -4.56
C LYS A 54 11.02 2.50 -5.70
N LYS A 55 9.78 2.92 -5.97
CA LYS A 55 9.47 3.91 -7.01
C LYS A 55 10.22 5.22 -6.79
N LYS A 56 10.24 5.74 -5.55
CA LYS A 56 10.99 6.96 -5.19
C LYS A 56 12.49 6.78 -5.42
N LYS A 57 13.06 5.64 -5.00
CA LYS A 57 14.48 5.34 -5.20
C LYS A 57 14.86 5.24 -6.68
N GLU A 58 13.98 4.67 -7.50
CA GLU A 58 14.20 4.56 -8.94
C GLU A 58 14.08 5.91 -9.65
N GLU A 59 13.13 6.75 -9.23
CA GLU A 59 13.00 8.12 -9.72
C GLU A 59 14.25 8.96 -9.39
N THR A 60 14.76 8.88 -8.16
CA THR A 60 16.01 9.55 -7.78
C THR A 60 17.20 9.06 -8.60
N ARG A 61 17.30 7.75 -8.87
CA ARG A 61 18.37 7.22 -9.74
C ARG A 61 18.26 7.74 -11.16
N ARG A 62 17.07 7.75 -11.77
CA ARG A 62 16.87 8.28 -13.13
C ARG A 62 17.24 9.76 -13.24
N LYS A 63 16.93 10.58 -12.24
CA LYS A 63 17.28 12.01 -12.23
C LYS A 63 18.79 12.27 -12.07
N ASN A 64 19.52 11.38 -11.39
CA ASN A 64 20.98 11.52 -11.19
C ASN A 64 21.83 10.97 -12.35
N SER A 65 21.26 10.24 -13.31
CA SER A 65 22.00 9.63 -14.43
C SER A 65 21.92 10.43 -15.74
N GLY A 66 21.30 11.61 -15.73
CA GLY A 66 21.11 12.47 -16.90
C GLY A 66 21.79 13.83 -16.80
N GLY A 67 22.82 13.97 -15.97
CA GLY A 67 23.62 15.19 -15.82
C GLY A 67 25.00 15.03 -16.43
#